data_AF-A0A8D0CE13-F1
#
_entry.id   AF-A0A8D0CE13-F1
#
_cell.length_a   1.000
_cell.length_b   1.000
_cell.length_c   1.000
_cell.angle_alpha   90.00
_cell.angle_beta   90.00
_cell.angle_gamma   90.00
#
_symmetry.space_group_name_H-M   'P 1'
#
loop_
_entity.id
_entity.type
_entity.pdbx_description
1 polymer ?
#
loop_
_entity_poly.entity_id
_entity_poly.type
_entity_poly.pdbx_seq_one_letter_code
_entity_poly.pdbx_strand_id
1 'polypeptide(L)'
;MGENGTYIMYHGTTNRDLQKASKYPLPEHQSVVFKLKVRVGRVKKIDRQGCPLQKTWHDCSYDTTWCPPNCGMLKSGLEEDCVWDLSQITVIE
;
A
#
# COMPACT_ATOMS: atom_id res chain seq x y z
N MET A 1 -6.58 11.06 0.90
CA MET A 1 -5.83 11.75 1.98
C MET A 1 -5.48 10.70 3.01
N GLY A 2 -4.19 10.51 3.29
CA GLY A 2 -3.71 9.44 4.16
C GLY A 2 -3.71 9.88 5.61
N GLU A 3 -4.67 9.40 6.40
CA GLU A 3 -4.63 9.50 7.85
C GLU A 3 -3.76 8.38 8.44
N ASN A 4 -3.07 8.65 9.54
CA ASN A 4 -2.40 7.60 10.31
C ASN A 4 -3.44 6.55 10.71
N GLY A 5 -3.18 5.28 10.42
CA GLY A 5 -4.20 4.25 10.51
C GLY A 5 -3.65 2.86 10.74
N THR A 6 -4.59 1.92 10.97
CA THR A 6 -4.30 0.49 10.91
C THR A 6 -4.30 0.06 9.44
N TYR A 7 -3.23 -0.57 9.03
CA TYR A 7 -3.03 -1.11 7.70
C TYR A 7 -2.73 -2.60 7.79
N ILE A 8 -3.00 -3.31 6.72
CA ILE A 8 -2.66 -4.71 6.57
C ILE A 8 -1.65 -4.79 5.44
N MET A 9 -0.47 -5.31 5.75
CA MET A 9 0.54 -5.55 4.72
C MET A 9 0.54 -7.01 4.31
N TYR A 10 0.65 -7.18 3.00
CA TYR A 10 0.90 -8.45 2.38
C TYR A 10 1.92 -8.23 1.26
N HIS A 11 3.03 -8.98 1.26
CA HIS A 11 4.03 -8.99 0.19
C HIS A 11 4.49 -7.59 -0.30
N GLY A 12 4.69 -6.66 0.64
CA GLY A 12 5.21 -5.31 0.36
C GLY A 12 4.16 -4.27 -0.09
N THR A 13 2.87 -4.61 -0.14
CA THR A 13 1.77 -3.65 -0.36
C THR A 13 0.92 -3.50 0.89
N THR A 14 0.44 -2.28 1.14
CA THR A 14 -0.41 -1.97 2.30
C THR A 14 -1.85 -1.70 1.88
N ASN A 15 -2.80 -2.25 2.63
CA ASN A 15 -4.23 -2.05 2.41
C ASN A 15 -4.97 -1.78 3.73
N ARG A 16 -6.21 -1.28 3.67
CA ARG A 16 -7.04 -1.04 4.85
C ARG A 16 -8.07 -2.15 5.10
N ASP A 17 -8.27 -3.07 4.13
CA ASP A 17 -9.28 -4.13 4.19
C ASP A 17 -8.65 -5.52 4.45
N LEU A 18 -9.06 -6.16 5.56
CA LEU A 18 -8.63 -7.52 5.96
C LEU A 18 -9.07 -8.58 4.94
N GLN A 19 -10.27 -8.46 4.38
CA GLN A 19 -10.82 -9.41 3.41
C GLN A 19 -10.09 -9.34 2.06
N LYS A 20 -9.28 -8.30 1.84
CA LYS A 20 -8.48 -8.16 0.64
C LYS A 20 -7.11 -8.82 0.78
N ALA A 21 -6.53 -8.84 1.98
CA ALA A 21 -5.25 -9.49 2.25
C ALA A 21 -5.31 -11.02 2.02
N SER A 22 -6.48 -11.63 2.24
CA SER A 22 -6.71 -13.06 2.00
C SER A 22 -6.82 -13.46 0.53
N LYS A 23 -6.90 -12.50 -0.42
CA LYS A 23 -7.11 -12.78 -1.85
C LYS A 23 -5.82 -13.00 -2.64
N TYR A 24 -4.65 -12.74 -2.04
CA TYR A 24 -3.39 -13.03 -2.70
C TYR A 24 -3.04 -14.52 -2.50
N PRO A 25 -2.84 -15.28 -3.59
CA PRO A 25 -2.73 -16.72 -3.52
C PRO A 25 -1.39 -17.13 -2.89
N LEU A 26 -1.44 -17.49 -1.62
CA LEU A 26 -0.45 -18.36 -0.99
C LEU A 26 -1.15 -19.63 -0.50
N PRO A 27 -0.42 -20.75 -0.40
CA PRO A 27 -0.92 -21.89 0.36
C PRO A 27 -1.35 -21.43 1.75
N GLU A 28 -2.51 -21.90 2.24
CA GLU A 28 -3.13 -21.45 3.49
C GLU A 28 -2.19 -21.56 4.72
N HIS A 29 -1.24 -22.50 4.68
CA HIS A 29 -0.20 -22.69 5.70
C HIS A 29 0.99 -21.71 5.60
N GLN A 30 1.01 -20.80 4.61
CA GLN A 30 2.05 -19.79 4.39
C GLN A 30 1.50 -18.36 4.40
N SER A 31 0.18 -18.18 4.45
CA SER A 31 -0.43 -16.85 4.52
C SER A 31 -0.39 -16.31 5.95
N VAL A 32 0.47 -15.32 6.20
CA VAL A 32 0.45 -14.51 7.43
C VAL A 32 -0.04 -13.12 7.07
N VAL A 33 -0.97 -12.60 7.88
CA VAL A 33 -1.55 -11.26 7.73
C VAL A 33 -1.10 -10.44 8.92
N PHE A 34 -0.36 -9.35 8.66
CA PHE A 34 0.06 -8.43 9.71
C PHE A 34 -0.87 -7.24 9.79
N LYS A 35 -1.22 -6.84 11.01
CA LYS A 35 -1.81 -5.56 11.33
C LYS A 35 -0.70 -4.58 11.66
N LEU A 36 -0.71 -3.44 10.99
CA LEU A 36 0.35 -2.44 11.03
C LEU A 36 -0.18 -1.07 11.44
N LYS A 37 0.63 -0.30 12.12
CA LYS A 37 0.50 1.15 12.21
C LYS A 37 1.42 1.77 11.18
N VAL A 38 0.88 2.60 10.28
CA VAL A 38 1.67 3.26 9.23
C VAL A 38 1.60 4.77 9.42
N ARG A 39 2.77 5.43 9.44
CA ARG A 39 2.92 6.88 9.34
C ARG A 39 2.92 7.25 7.86
N VAL A 40 1.81 7.80 7.37
CA VAL A 40 1.57 7.93 5.93
C VAL A 40 2.36 9.07 5.28
N GLY A 41 2.59 10.17 5.99
CA GLY A 41 3.36 11.30 5.49
C GLY A 41 2.77 11.94 4.22
N ARG A 42 3.62 12.45 3.34
CA ARG A 42 3.23 13.10 2.08
C ARG A 42 2.87 12.06 1.03
N VAL A 43 1.64 12.17 0.51
CA VAL A 43 1.09 11.19 -0.44
C VAL A 43 1.18 11.67 -1.88
N LYS A 44 1.70 10.81 -2.77
CA LYS A 44 1.61 10.99 -4.22
C LYS A 44 0.52 10.11 -4.82
N LYS A 45 -0.45 10.72 -5.50
CA LYS A 45 -1.44 9.97 -6.29
C LYS A 45 -0.78 9.38 -7.56
N ILE A 46 -0.96 8.08 -7.78
CA ILE A 46 -0.50 7.34 -8.96
C ILE A 46 -1.73 6.66 -9.58
N ASP A 47 -2.31 7.28 -10.61
CA ASP A 47 -3.62 6.88 -11.15
C ASP A 47 -3.59 6.49 -12.64
N ARG A 48 -2.40 6.37 -13.24
CA ARG A 48 -2.24 5.86 -14.60
C ARG A 48 -0.84 5.30 -14.83
N GLN A 49 -0.74 4.31 -15.71
CA GLN A 49 0.55 3.72 -16.08
C GLN A 49 1.40 4.77 -16.80
N GLY A 50 2.70 4.80 -16.49
CA GLY A 50 3.65 5.77 -17.04
C GLY A 50 3.44 7.20 -16.53
N CYS A 51 2.77 7.40 -15.38
CA CYS A 51 2.67 8.74 -14.81
C CYS A 51 4.04 9.22 -14.29
N PRO A 52 4.28 10.54 -14.28
CA PRO A 52 5.45 11.10 -13.62
C PRO A 52 5.57 10.58 -12.19
N LEU A 53 6.80 10.24 -11.80
CA LEU A 53 7.14 9.75 -10.46
C LEU A 53 6.55 8.38 -10.08
N GLN A 54 6.00 7.60 -11.02
CA GLN A 54 5.49 6.26 -10.72
C GLN A 54 6.51 5.38 -9.97
N LYS A 55 7.81 5.53 -10.26
CA LYS A 55 8.89 4.76 -9.63
C LYS A 55 9.85 5.58 -8.77
N THR A 56 9.81 6.91 -8.87
CA THR A 56 10.80 7.85 -8.29
C THR A 56 10.15 8.86 -7.36
N TRP A 57 8.96 8.55 -6.84
CA TRP A 57 8.22 9.43 -5.93
C TRP A 57 8.96 9.66 -4.61
N HIS A 58 9.69 8.66 -4.10
CA HIS A 58 10.45 8.76 -2.85
C HIS A 58 11.63 9.74 -2.98
N ASP A 59 12.29 9.77 -4.15
CA ASP A 59 13.33 10.77 -4.46
C ASP A 59 12.78 12.21 -4.47
N CYS A 60 11.47 12.36 -4.67
CA CYS A 60 10.76 13.64 -4.71
C CYS A 60 10.07 13.99 -3.38
N SER A 61 10.57 13.45 -2.26
CA SER A 61 10.10 13.75 -0.91
C SER A 61 8.64 13.37 -0.65
N TYR A 62 8.14 12.32 -1.32
CA TYR A 62 6.89 11.68 -0.95
C TYR A 62 7.18 10.44 -0.10
N ASP A 63 6.35 10.22 0.91
CA ASP A 63 6.51 9.13 1.89
C ASP A 63 5.67 7.90 1.51
N THR A 64 4.55 8.14 0.82
CA THR A 64 3.59 7.13 0.38
C THR A 64 3.08 7.45 -1.02
N THR A 65 2.79 6.43 -1.82
CA THR A 65 1.90 6.56 -2.99
C THR A 65 0.54 5.95 -2.72
N TRP A 66 -0.51 6.58 -3.27
CA TRP A 66 -1.87 6.06 -3.26
C TRP A 66 -2.34 5.82 -4.68
N CYS A 67 -2.70 4.58 -4.96
CA CYS A 67 -3.34 4.15 -6.20
C CYS A 67 -4.85 4.07 -5.96
N PRO A 68 -5.67 4.96 -6.56
CA PRO A 68 -7.12 4.93 -6.36
C PRO A 68 -7.77 3.69 -6.98
N PRO A 69 -8.97 3.30 -6.52
CA PRO A 69 -9.69 2.18 -7.12
C PRO A 69 -10.09 2.51 -8.57
N ASN A 70 -10.21 1.47 -9.40
CA ASN A 70 -10.69 1.54 -10.78
C ASN A 70 -9.93 2.50 -11.72
N CYS A 71 -8.68 2.87 -11.42
CA CYS A 71 -7.88 3.74 -12.28
C CYS A 71 -7.06 3.01 -13.36
N GLY A 72 -7.23 1.69 -13.48
CA GLY A 72 -6.54 0.88 -14.49
C GLY A 72 -5.07 0.55 -14.16
N MET A 73 -4.56 0.97 -13.00
CA MET A 73 -3.21 0.65 -12.53
C MET A 73 -3.04 -0.79 -12.02
N LEU A 74 -4.10 -1.34 -11.42
CA LEU A 74 -4.07 -2.64 -10.74
C LEU A 74 -5.11 -3.56 -11.38
N LYS A 75 -4.73 -4.81 -11.66
CA LYS A 75 -5.63 -5.84 -12.20
C LYS A 75 -6.85 -6.09 -11.31
N SER A 76 -6.70 -5.87 -10.01
CA SER A 76 -7.77 -6.03 -9.02
C SER A 76 -8.84 -4.94 -9.10
N GLY A 77 -8.53 -3.77 -9.68
CA GLY A 77 -9.39 -2.59 -9.62
C GLY A 77 -9.53 -1.96 -8.23
N LEU A 78 -8.84 -2.49 -7.23
CA LEU A 78 -8.93 -2.02 -5.84
C LEU A 78 -7.83 -1.00 -5.55
N GLU A 79 -8.04 -0.14 -4.56
CA GLU A 79 -7.00 0.81 -4.14
C GLU A 79 -5.83 0.14 -3.43
N GLU A 80 -4.62 0.69 -3.55
CA GLU A 80 -3.43 0.25 -2.82
C GLU A 80 -2.58 1.43 -2.39
N ASP A 81 -1.96 1.31 -1.22
CA ASP A 81 -0.95 2.24 -0.74
C ASP A 81 0.42 1.56 -0.78
N CYS A 82 1.46 2.30 -1.19
CA CYS A 82 2.85 1.85 -1.18
C CYS A 82 3.71 2.84 -0.40
N VAL A 83 4.34 2.34 0.66
CA VAL A 83 5.19 3.09 1.59
C VAL A 83 6.65 2.70 1.34
N TRP A 84 7.55 3.68 1.31
CA TRP A 84 8.95 3.44 0.92
C TRP A 84 9.81 3.09 2.13
N ASP A 85 9.70 3.88 3.20
CA ASP A 85 10.56 3.74 4.38
C ASP A 85 9.91 2.84 5.44
N LEU A 86 10.61 1.77 5.81
CA LEU A 86 10.21 0.83 6.86
C LEU A 86 10.11 1.49 8.24
N SER A 87 10.84 2.60 8.49
CA SER A 87 10.74 3.36 9.76
C SER A 87 9.35 3.97 9.99
N GLN A 88 8.52 4.00 8.94
CA GLN A 88 7.14 4.47 8.99
C GLN A 88 6.15 3.38 9.38
N ILE A 89 6.62 2.14 9.54
CA ILE A 89 5.79 0.96 9.72
C ILE A 89 6.08 0.35 11.08
N THR A 90 5.03 0.06 11.83
CA THR A 90 5.11 -0.68 13.10
C THR A 90 4.15 -1.86 13.03
N VAL A 91 4.65 -3.07 13.25
CA VAL A 91 3.81 -4.27 13.39
C VAL A 91 3.09 -4.19 14.73
N ILE A 92 1.77 -4.37 14.71
CA ILE A 92 0.91 -4.38 15.90
C ILE A 92 0.54 -5.82 16.25
N GLU A 93 0.14 -6.61 15.26
CA GLU A 93 -0.36 -8.00 15.41
C GLU A 93 -0.04 -8.82 14.15
#